data_AF-A0A2V8LS18-F1
#
_entry.id   AF-A0A2V8LS18-F1
#
_cell.length_a   1.000
_cell.length_b   1.000
_cell.length_c   1.000
_cell.angle_alpha   90.00
_cell.angle_beta   90.00
_cell.angle_gamma   90.00
#
_symmetry.space_group_name_H-M   'P 1'
#
loop_
_entity.id
_entity.type
_entity.pdbx_description
1 polymer ?
#
loop_
_entity_poly.entity_id
_entity_poly.type
_entity_poly.pdbx_seq_one_letter_code
_entity_poly.pdbx_strand_id
1 'polypeptide(L)'
;MKIGLALAFRRLASGGMSFRAMWCNGSLKSVTRKVNVRIIAATNVNLRERVSLGQFREDLYYRIGLPEINVPPLVNRGGDIPILIHHFMRRFAQMYGRAIPQLSNSVHDLLLNHSWPGNVRELENVVRQICMMADSGSVDLQHLPRYLTDNPNKPVLQSEIIDDTSMISIDELQRRHVLRVLERVGRSKARAAEVLGISRSTLYRLLQGTVSTSTF
;
A
#
# COMPACT_ATOMS: atom_id res chain seq x y z
N MET A 1 4.59 -39.60 16.17
CA MET A 1 3.43 -38.99 16.85
C MET A 1 2.46 -38.48 15.79
N LYS A 2 1.45 -39.28 15.43
CA LYS A 2 0.39 -38.88 14.49
C LYS A 2 -0.75 -38.31 15.32
N ILE A 3 -1.10 -37.04 15.12
CA ILE A 3 -2.28 -36.43 15.75
C ILE A 3 -3.39 -36.47 14.70
N GLY A 4 -4.22 -37.50 14.77
CA GLY A 4 -5.44 -37.60 13.98
C GLY A 4 -6.59 -36.97 14.76
N LEU A 5 -7.18 -35.92 14.23
CA LEU A 5 -8.43 -35.35 14.74
C LEU A 5 -9.58 -36.18 14.17
N ALA A 6 -10.30 -36.94 15.01
CA ALA A 6 -11.54 -37.61 14.61
C ALA A 6 -12.71 -36.91 15.30
N LEU A 7 -13.42 -36.06 14.56
CA LEU A 7 -14.69 -35.47 14.98
C LEU A 7 -15.80 -36.48 14.66
N ALA A 8 -16.32 -37.17 15.66
CA ALA A 8 -17.51 -38.00 15.51
C ALA A 8 -18.76 -37.15 15.80
N PHE A 9 -19.58 -36.91 14.77
CA PHE A 9 -20.87 -36.24 14.90
C PHE A 9 -21.96 -37.27 15.21
N ARG A 10 -22.62 -37.16 16.37
CA ARG A 10 -23.85 -37.90 16.65
C ARG A 10 -24.99 -36.89 16.88
N ARG A 11 -25.96 -36.89 15.97
CA ARG A 11 -27.16 -36.04 16.03
C ARG A 11 -28.12 -36.61 17.08
N LEU A 12 -28.47 -35.84 18.11
CA LEU A 12 -29.55 -36.18 19.05
C LEU A 12 -30.85 -35.49 18.63
N ALA A 13 -31.96 -36.20 18.78
CA ALA A 13 -33.28 -35.89 18.21
C ALA A 13 -34.07 -34.77 18.94
N SER A 14 -33.43 -34.01 19.84
CA SER A 14 -34.11 -32.99 20.65
C SER A 14 -33.23 -31.74 20.79
N GLY A 15 -33.16 -30.95 19.72
CA GLY A 15 -33.05 -29.48 19.71
C GLY A 15 -31.96 -28.74 20.51
N GLY A 16 -31.05 -29.40 21.23
CA GLY A 16 -30.03 -28.78 22.06
C GLY A 16 -28.63 -29.33 21.78
N MET A 17 -27.71 -28.46 21.34
CA MET A 17 -26.29 -28.80 21.17
C MET A 17 -25.60 -28.78 22.54
N SER A 18 -25.33 -29.95 23.10
CA SER A 18 -24.43 -30.10 24.26
C SER A 18 -23.01 -30.35 23.77
N PHE A 19 -22.13 -29.35 23.97
CA PHE A 19 -20.71 -29.49 23.71
C PHE A 19 -20.03 -30.09 24.95
N ARG A 20 -19.88 -31.41 24.99
CA ARG A 20 -19.07 -32.06 26.03
C ARG A 20 -17.68 -32.37 25.48
N ALA A 21 -16.81 -31.37 25.53
CA ALA A 21 -15.37 -31.59 25.32
C ALA A 21 -14.83 -32.31 26.57
N MET A 22 -14.69 -33.63 26.48
CA MET A 22 -14.08 -34.44 27.53
C MET A 22 -12.55 -34.33 27.38
N TRP A 23 -11.97 -33.28 27.97
CA TRP A 23 -10.52 -33.18 28.16
C TRP A 23 -10.18 -33.76 29.53
N CYS A 24 -9.66 -34.98 29.53
CA CYS A 24 -8.80 -35.44 30.62
C CYS A 24 -7.69 -36.25 29.98
N ASN A 25 -6.48 -35.69 29.93
CA ASN A 25 -5.26 -36.36 30.34
C ASN A 25 -4.05 -35.44 30.21
N GLY A 26 -3.35 -35.23 31.33
CA GLY A 26 -1.96 -34.77 31.35
C GLY A 26 -1.73 -33.47 32.12
N SER A 27 -1.57 -33.60 33.44
CA SER A 27 -0.83 -32.71 34.34
C SER A 27 -0.35 -31.37 33.75
N LEU A 28 -0.91 -30.25 34.23
CA LEU A 28 -0.30 -28.92 34.11
C LEU A 28 0.95 -28.82 35.02
N LYS A 29 1.93 -29.70 34.83
CA LYS A 29 3.26 -29.56 35.43
C LYS A 29 4.11 -28.73 34.47
N SER A 30 4.39 -27.49 34.82
CA SER A 30 5.38 -26.66 34.13
C SER A 30 6.77 -27.25 34.34
N VAL A 31 7.19 -28.16 33.45
CA VAL A 31 8.53 -28.73 33.47
C VAL A 31 9.49 -27.76 32.79
N THR A 32 10.39 -27.14 33.55
CA THR A 32 11.46 -26.29 33.00
C THR A 32 12.40 -27.13 32.15
N ARG A 33 12.57 -26.77 30.88
CA ARG A 33 13.53 -27.39 29.97
C ARG A 33 14.60 -26.37 29.60
N LYS A 34 15.87 -26.75 29.73
CA LYS A 34 16.99 -25.97 29.20
C LYS A 34 16.99 -26.09 27.68
N VAL A 35 17.07 -24.95 26.98
CA VAL A 35 17.18 -24.89 25.53
C VAL A 35 18.42 -24.08 25.16
N ASN A 36 19.07 -24.48 24.08
CA ASN A 36 20.14 -23.71 23.44
C ASN A 36 19.54 -23.10 22.16
N VAL A 37 19.55 -21.77 22.06
CA VAL A 37 18.94 -21.04 20.95
C VAL A 37 19.90 -20.00 20.41
N ARG A 38 19.90 -19.83 19.09
CA ARG A 38 20.52 -18.70 18.40
C ARG A 38 19.42 -17.69 18.07
N ILE A 39 19.52 -16.51 18.65
CA ILE A 39 18.55 -15.44 18.42
C ILE A 39 19.06 -14.55 17.28
N ILE A 40 18.23 -14.32 16.28
CA ILE A 40 18.46 -13.34 15.21
C ILE A 40 17.31 -12.36 15.26
N ALA A 41 17.61 -11.07 15.44
CA ALA A 41 16.62 -10.00 15.49
C ALA A 41 16.88 -9.01 14.35
N ALA A 42 15.81 -8.40 13.84
CA ALA A 42 15.87 -7.34 12.84
C ALA A 42 14.85 -6.27 13.20
N THR A 43 15.22 -5.01 13.00
CA THR A 43 14.40 -3.83 13.32
C THR A 43 14.53 -2.80 12.20
N ASN A 44 13.46 -2.06 11.93
CA ASN A 44 13.48 -0.87 11.07
C ASN A 44 13.59 0.44 11.86
N VAL A 45 13.60 0.36 13.19
CA VAL A 45 13.69 1.51 14.10
C VAL A 45 15.03 1.51 14.81
N ASN A 46 15.54 2.71 15.08
CA ASN A 46 16.76 2.90 15.84
C ASN A 46 16.53 2.47 17.30
N LEU A 47 17.06 1.31 17.68
CA LEU A 47 16.89 0.78 19.05
C LEU A 47 17.58 1.66 20.09
N ARG A 48 18.69 2.32 19.75
CA ARG A 48 19.39 3.20 20.68
C ARG A 48 18.53 4.41 21.05
N GLU A 49 17.88 5.02 20.06
CA GLU A 49 16.91 6.10 20.31
C GLU A 49 15.72 5.63 21.15
N ARG A 50 15.16 4.46 20.83
CA ARG A 50 14.04 3.87 21.58
C ARG A 50 14.39 3.58 23.04
N VAL A 51 15.63 3.17 23.34
CA VAL A 51 16.13 3.01 24.71
C VAL A 51 16.20 4.37 25.41
N SER A 52 16.76 5.39 24.75
CA SER A 52 16.86 6.73 25.33
C SER A 52 15.50 7.37 25.65
N LEU A 53 14.47 7.03 24.88
CA LEU A 53 13.09 7.47 25.09
C LEU A 53 12.32 6.61 26.12
N GLY A 54 12.97 5.61 26.74
CA GLY A 54 12.33 4.68 27.68
C GLY A 54 11.32 3.72 27.05
N GLN A 55 11.24 3.68 25.72
CA GLN A 55 10.32 2.82 24.96
C GLN A 55 10.87 1.41 24.71
N PHE A 56 12.15 1.19 25.01
CA PHE A 56 12.79 -0.11 24.89
C PHE A 56 13.64 -0.42 26.12
N ARG A 57 13.63 -1.69 26.50
CA ARG A 57 14.38 -2.21 27.64
C ARG A 57 15.88 -2.20 27.37
N GLU A 58 16.61 -1.47 28.18
CA GLU A 58 18.06 -1.33 28.08
C GLU A 58 18.78 -2.69 28.23
N ASP A 59 18.31 -3.55 29.14
CA ASP A 59 18.92 -4.86 29.38
C ASP A 59 18.79 -5.81 28.18
N LEU A 60 17.74 -5.67 27.37
CA LEU A 60 17.58 -6.43 26.13
C LEU A 60 18.47 -5.87 25.01
N TYR A 61 18.63 -4.55 24.94
CA TYR A 61 19.47 -3.91 23.92
C TYR A 61 20.91 -4.44 23.99
N TYR A 62 21.49 -4.50 25.20
CA TYR A 62 22.84 -5.03 25.39
C TYR A 62 22.94 -6.56 25.22
N ARG A 63 21.86 -7.32 25.41
CA ARG A 63 21.85 -8.79 25.22
C ARG A 63 21.67 -9.22 23.77
N ILE A 64 20.99 -8.41 22.97
CA ILE A 64 20.86 -8.61 21.52
C ILE A 64 22.15 -8.16 20.81
N GLY A 65 23.04 -7.48 21.54
CA GLY A 65 24.18 -6.73 21.03
C GLY A 65 25.25 -7.54 20.30
N LEU A 66 25.35 -7.22 19.00
CA LEU A 66 26.53 -7.21 18.14
C LEU A 66 27.13 -8.57 17.71
N PRO A 67 27.46 -8.71 16.41
CA PRO A 67 27.61 -7.68 15.39
C PRO A 67 26.28 -7.20 14.78
N GLU A 68 26.15 -5.88 14.60
CA GLU A 68 25.03 -5.25 13.89
C GLU A 68 25.32 -5.25 12.39
N ILE A 69 24.33 -5.67 11.60
CA ILE A 69 24.42 -5.64 10.14
C ILE A 69 23.46 -4.55 9.67
N ASN A 70 24.02 -3.40 9.27
CA ASN A 70 23.23 -2.36 8.64
C ASN A 70 22.89 -2.76 7.20
N VAL A 71 21.60 -2.81 6.88
CA VAL A 71 21.10 -3.18 5.56
C VAL A 71 20.88 -1.89 4.77
N PRO A 72 21.77 -1.53 3.81
CA PRO A 72 21.59 -0.31 3.05
C PRO A 72 20.31 -0.36 2.19
N PRO A 73 19.68 0.80 1.93
CA PRO A 73 18.54 0.90 1.04
C PRO A 73 18.92 0.50 -0.38
N LEU A 74 17.92 0.15 -1.20
CA LEU A 74 18.13 -0.41 -2.53
C LEU A 74 18.91 0.52 -3.46
N VAL A 75 18.67 1.82 -3.39
CA VAL A 75 19.36 2.84 -4.21
C VAL A 75 20.87 2.86 -3.96
N ASN A 76 21.29 2.65 -2.71
CA ASN A 76 22.71 2.66 -2.34
C ASN A 76 23.45 1.40 -2.81
N ARG A 77 22.74 0.42 -3.39
CA ARG A 77 23.31 -0.84 -3.87
C ARG A 77 23.70 -0.82 -5.35
N GLY A 78 23.52 0.31 -6.04
CA GLY A 78 24.21 0.71 -7.29
C GLY A 78 24.28 -0.26 -8.48
N GLY A 79 23.55 -1.38 -8.47
CA GLY A 79 23.69 -2.45 -9.46
C GLY A 79 22.76 -3.65 -9.23
N ASP A 80 22.16 -3.77 -8.03
CA ASP A 80 21.23 -4.86 -7.71
C ASP A 80 19.86 -4.73 -8.42
N ILE A 81 19.45 -3.51 -8.80
CA ILE A 81 18.10 -3.24 -9.34
C ILE A 81 17.81 -4.06 -10.62
N PRO A 82 18.65 -4.03 -11.68
CA PRO A 82 18.44 -4.87 -12.87
C PRO A 82 18.33 -6.38 -12.54
N ILE A 83 19.18 -6.86 -11.63
CA ILE A 83 19.25 -8.28 -11.25
C ILE A 83 17.96 -8.69 -10.54
N LEU A 84 17.49 -7.85 -9.62
CA LEU A 84 16.24 -8.07 -8.88
C LEU A 84 15.02 -8.01 -9.79
N ILE A 85 14.96 -7.06 -10.73
CA ILE A 85 13.89 -6.97 -11.73
C ILE A 85 13.81 -8.29 -12.50
N HIS A 86 14.92 -8.74 -13.08
CA HIS A 86 14.97 -9.97 -13.85
C HIS A 86 14.59 -11.21 -13.01
N HIS A 87 15.08 -11.28 -11.76
CA HIS A 87 14.73 -12.34 -10.82
C HIS A 87 13.22 -12.39 -10.54
N PHE A 88 12.61 -11.24 -10.21
CA PHE A 88 11.19 -11.16 -9.91
C PHE A 88 10.32 -11.44 -11.13
N MET A 89 10.68 -10.92 -12.31
CA MET A 89 9.97 -11.20 -13.56
C MET A 89 9.93 -12.69 -13.86
N ARG A 90 11.08 -13.38 -13.75
CA ARG A 90 11.14 -14.83 -13.94
C ARG A 90 10.30 -15.58 -12.90
N ARG A 91 10.38 -15.18 -11.63
CA ARG A 91 9.63 -15.79 -10.53
C ARG A 91 8.11 -15.67 -10.75
N PHE A 92 7.63 -14.49 -11.12
CA PHE A 92 6.20 -14.24 -11.32
C PHE A 92 5.69 -14.81 -12.65
N ALA A 93 6.47 -14.77 -13.72
CA ALA A 93 6.14 -15.44 -14.98
C ALA A 93 5.93 -16.94 -14.77
N GLN A 94 6.82 -17.61 -14.03
CA GLN A 94 6.66 -19.02 -13.64
C GLN A 94 5.43 -19.25 -12.76
N MET A 95 5.18 -18.38 -11.78
CA MET A 95 4.04 -18.49 -10.87
C MET A 95 2.69 -18.37 -11.61
N TYR A 96 2.60 -17.50 -12.61
CA TYR A 96 1.39 -17.28 -13.40
C TYR A 96 1.28 -18.20 -14.62
N GLY A 97 2.29 -19.02 -14.90
CA GLY A 97 2.32 -19.88 -16.09
C GLY A 97 2.38 -19.09 -17.40
N ARG A 98 2.99 -17.90 -17.39
CA ARG A 98 3.07 -16.97 -18.54
C ARG A 98 4.51 -16.83 -19.04
N ALA A 99 4.67 -16.35 -20.27
CA ALA A 99 5.96 -15.94 -20.78
C ALA A 99 6.48 -14.72 -19.99
N ILE A 100 7.81 -14.56 -19.92
CA ILE A 100 8.42 -13.39 -19.30
C ILE A 100 8.06 -12.16 -20.13
N PRO A 101 7.40 -11.14 -19.53
CA PRO A 101 7.01 -9.95 -20.27
C PRO A 101 8.25 -9.18 -20.74
N GLN A 102 8.18 -8.58 -21.93
CA GLN A 102 9.25 -7.71 -22.41
C GLN A 102 9.00 -6.29 -21.89
N LEU A 103 9.98 -5.69 -21.23
CA LEU A 103 9.90 -4.30 -20.79
C LEU A 103 10.38 -3.40 -21.93
N SER A 104 9.65 -2.33 -22.20
CA SER A 104 10.16 -1.26 -23.07
C SER A 104 11.37 -0.56 -22.44
N ASN A 105 12.23 0.03 -23.27
CA ASN A 105 13.40 0.78 -22.78
C ASN A 105 13.00 1.90 -21.81
N SER A 106 11.90 2.60 -22.10
CA SER A 106 11.36 3.66 -21.22
C SER A 106 11.01 3.15 -19.83
N VAL A 107 10.44 1.95 -19.73
CA VAL A 107 10.13 1.31 -18.44
C VAL A 107 11.42 0.89 -17.73
N HIS A 108 12.39 0.34 -18.45
CA HIS A 108 13.70 0.01 -17.89
C HIS A 108 14.38 1.23 -17.28
N ASP A 109 14.46 2.34 -18.01
CA ASP A 109 15.09 3.57 -17.54
C ASP A 109 14.36 4.15 -16.34
N LEU A 110 13.03 4.10 -16.32
CA LEU A 110 12.24 4.55 -15.18
C LEU A 110 12.54 3.73 -13.92
N LEU A 111 12.56 2.39 -14.05
CA LEU A 111 12.82 1.50 -12.91
C LEU A 111 14.23 1.66 -12.36
N LEU A 112 15.21 2.01 -13.20
CA LEU A 112 16.59 2.25 -12.80
C LEU A 112 16.80 3.60 -12.10
N ASN A 113 16.09 4.64 -12.55
CA ASN A 113 16.26 6.00 -12.02
C ASN A 113 15.35 6.31 -10.82
N HIS A 114 14.43 5.41 -10.46
CA HIS A 114 13.52 5.61 -9.34
C HIS A 114 14.23 5.47 -7.98
N SER A 115 13.81 6.27 -6.99
CA SER A 115 14.43 6.30 -5.65
C SER A 115 13.97 5.17 -4.70
N TRP A 116 12.99 4.36 -5.10
CA TRP A 116 12.51 3.18 -4.37
C TRP A 116 12.37 3.36 -2.84
N PRO A 117 11.53 4.32 -2.36
CA PRO A 117 11.34 4.57 -0.93
C PRO A 117 10.91 3.33 -0.12
N GLY A 118 10.15 2.42 -0.73
CA GLY A 118 9.75 1.13 -0.14
C GLY A 118 10.76 -0.01 -0.36
N ASN A 119 11.97 0.31 -0.85
CA ASN A 119 13.06 -0.63 -1.12
C ASN A 119 12.61 -1.81 -2.01
N VAL A 120 13.16 -3.00 -1.74
CA VAL A 120 12.89 -4.23 -2.49
C VAL A 120 11.40 -4.61 -2.51
N ARG A 121 10.64 -4.26 -1.47
CA ARG A 121 9.20 -4.58 -1.40
C ARG A 121 8.39 -3.80 -2.42
N GLU A 122 8.71 -2.52 -2.59
CA GLU A 122 8.08 -1.69 -3.61
C GLU A 122 8.43 -2.20 -5.01
N LEU A 123 9.73 -2.46 -5.27
CA LEU A 123 10.17 -3.04 -6.53
C LEU A 123 9.46 -4.37 -6.84
N GLU A 124 9.37 -5.28 -5.87
CA GLU A 124 8.67 -6.55 -6.02
C GLU A 124 7.20 -6.35 -6.39
N ASN A 125 6.50 -5.42 -5.71
CA ASN A 125 5.09 -5.15 -5.98
C ASN A 125 4.86 -4.58 -7.38
N VAL A 126 5.74 -3.68 -7.82
CA VAL A 126 5.69 -3.08 -9.17
C VAL A 126 5.91 -4.15 -10.22
N VAL A 127 6.96 -4.98 -10.08
CA VAL A 127 7.26 -6.06 -11.02
C VAL A 127 6.15 -7.12 -11.03
N ARG A 128 5.56 -7.42 -9.86
CA ARG A 128 4.38 -8.30 -9.77
C ARG A 128 3.21 -7.76 -10.56
N GLN A 129 2.88 -6.48 -10.39
CA GLN A 129 1.79 -5.83 -11.13
C GLN A 129 2.05 -5.85 -12.64
N ILE A 130 3.28 -5.55 -13.06
CA ILE A 130 3.69 -5.66 -14.47
C ILE A 130 3.41 -7.06 -15.01
N CYS A 131 3.84 -8.11 -14.30
CA CYS A 131 3.64 -9.49 -14.72
C CYS A 131 2.17 -9.91 -14.75
N MET A 132 1.34 -9.33 -13.87
CA MET A 132 -0.10 -9.57 -13.85
C MET A 132 -0.82 -8.89 -15.03
N MET A 133 -0.39 -7.68 -15.40
CA MET A 133 -1.00 -6.90 -16.48
C MET A 133 -0.48 -7.25 -17.88
N ALA A 134 0.64 -7.94 -17.97
CA ALA A 134 1.21 -8.36 -19.24
C ALA A 134 0.42 -9.54 -19.82
N ASP A 135 -0.58 -9.23 -20.64
CA ASP A 135 -1.17 -10.20 -21.57
C ASP A 135 -0.29 -10.26 -22.84
N SER A 136 0.68 -11.18 -22.83
CA SER A 136 1.44 -11.63 -24.01
C SER A 136 2.09 -10.54 -24.89
N GLY A 137 2.53 -9.41 -24.30
CA GLY A 137 3.07 -8.28 -25.05
C GLY A 137 4.18 -7.51 -24.34
N SER A 138 4.62 -6.42 -24.99
CA SER A 138 5.57 -5.45 -24.42
C SER A 138 4.86 -4.58 -23.39
N VAL A 139 5.52 -4.34 -22.26
CA VAL A 139 5.04 -3.49 -21.17
C VAL A 139 5.58 -2.08 -21.40
N ASP A 140 4.66 -1.13 -21.51
CA ASP A 140 4.92 0.30 -21.65
C ASP A 140 4.52 1.08 -20.40
N LEU A 141 4.90 2.36 -20.33
CA LEU A 141 4.73 3.24 -19.17
C LEU A 141 3.28 3.33 -18.66
N GLN A 142 2.30 3.22 -19.56
CA GLN A 142 0.87 3.26 -19.23
C GLN A 142 0.40 2.10 -18.33
N HIS A 143 1.15 1.00 -18.27
CA HIS A 143 0.83 -0.16 -17.45
C HIS A 143 1.45 -0.09 -16.05
N LEU A 144 2.31 0.91 -15.81
CA LEU A 144 2.91 1.13 -14.50
C LEU A 144 1.97 1.92 -13.58
N PRO A 145 2.11 1.75 -12.27
CA PRO A 145 1.50 2.64 -11.30
C PRO A 145 1.79 4.11 -11.60
N ARG A 146 0.77 4.97 -11.43
CA ARG A 146 0.89 6.42 -11.69
C ARG A 146 1.98 7.08 -10.85
N TYR A 147 2.17 6.64 -9.60
CA TYR A 147 3.20 7.20 -8.73
C TYR A 147 4.64 7.00 -9.23
N LEU A 148 4.88 6.07 -10.17
CA LEU A 148 6.19 5.91 -10.80
C LEU A 148 6.34 6.78 -12.05
N THR A 149 5.24 7.01 -12.78
CA THR A 149 5.23 7.78 -14.03
C THR A 149 5.10 9.28 -13.79
N ASP A 150 4.52 9.67 -12.65
CA ASP A 150 4.48 11.04 -12.18
C ASP A 150 5.86 11.43 -11.64
N ASN A 151 6.67 12.01 -12.52
CA ASN A 151 8.03 12.48 -12.28
C ASN A 151 8.20 13.24 -10.94
N PRO A 152 9.14 12.85 -10.05
CA PRO A 152 9.46 13.58 -8.82
C PRO A 152 10.13 14.95 -9.05
N ASN A 153 10.60 15.25 -10.27
CA ASN A 153 11.16 16.55 -10.67
C ASN A 153 10.12 17.53 -11.23
N LYS A 154 8.83 17.18 -11.27
CA LYS A 154 7.84 18.24 -11.16
C LYS A 154 7.88 18.67 -9.70
N PRO A 155 8.04 19.97 -9.37
CA PRO A 155 7.66 20.39 -8.03
C PRO A 155 6.28 19.80 -7.83
N VAL A 156 6.10 19.12 -6.70
CA VAL A 156 4.79 18.78 -6.19
C VAL A 156 4.10 20.14 -5.97
N LEU A 157 3.63 20.77 -7.05
CA LEU A 157 2.32 21.37 -7.05
C LEU A 157 1.50 20.23 -6.52
N GLN A 158 1.14 20.33 -5.24
CA GLN A 158 0.16 19.51 -4.59
C GLN A 158 -0.88 19.20 -5.66
N SER A 159 -0.75 18.03 -6.28
CA SER A 159 -1.90 17.38 -6.86
C SER A 159 -2.76 17.29 -5.63
N GLU A 160 -3.82 18.07 -5.64
CA GLU A 160 -4.95 18.03 -4.75
C GLU A 160 -5.46 16.58 -4.72
N ILE A 161 -4.69 15.67 -4.14
CA ILE A 161 -5.18 14.45 -3.55
C ILE A 161 -5.84 14.97 -2.29
N ILE A 162 -7.07 15.46 -2.48
CA ILE A 162 -8.24 15.04 -1.74
C ILE A 162 -7.88 14.60 -0.31
N ASP A 163 -7.37 15.53 0.49
CA ASP A 163 -7.19 15.36 1.94
C ASP A 163 -7.69 16.58 2.71
N ASP A 164 -8.66 17.30 2.11
CA ASP A 164 -9.44 18.33 2.78
C ASP A 164 -10.94 18.13 2.53
N THR A 165 -11.38 16.87 2.49
CA THR A 165 -12.83 16.54 2.50
C THR A 165 -13.30 16.24 3.92
N SER A 166 -12.56 16.69 4.95
CA SER A 166 -12.86 16.35 6.34
C SER A 166 -13.92 17.24 6.98
N MET A 167 -14.46 18.29 6.34
CA MET A 167 -15.62 19.06 6.86
C MET A 167 -16.25 20.08 5.88
N ILE A 168 -16.19 19.86 4.56
CA ILE A 168 -16.74 20.84 3.59
C ILE A 168 -18.22 20.55 3.30
N SER A 169 -19.07 21.59 3.32
CA SER A 169 -20.48 21.51 2.92
C SER A 169 -20.63 21.05 1.46
N ILE A 170 -21.71 20.34 1.16
CA ILE A 170 -22.01 19.85 -0.19
C ILE A 170 -22.09 21.00 -1.21
N ASP A 171 -22.54 22.18 -0.77
CA ASP A 171 -22.65 23.38 -1.60
C ASP A 171 -21.27 23.92 -2.01
N GLU A 172 -20.30 23.89 -1.09
CA GLU A 172 -18.95 24.38 -1.36
C GLU A 172 -18.17 23.40 -2.26
N LEU A 173 -18.43 22.10 -2.11
CA LEU A 173 -17.91 21.08 -3.02
C LEU A 173 -18.47 21.26 -4.46
N GLN A 174 -19.77 21.50 -4.57
CA GLN A 174 -20.42 21.80 -5.86
C GLN A 174 -19.86 23.09 -6.47
N ARG A 175 -19.69 24.14 -5.68
CA ARG A 175 -19.10 25.42 -6.11
C ARG A 175 -17.69 25.22 -6.69
N ARG A 176 -16.82 24.53 -5.97
CA ARG A 176 -15.44 24.26 -6.41
C ARG A 176 -15.40 23.42 -7.69
N HIS A 177 -16.35 22.51 -7.85
CA HIS A 177 -16.48 21.73 -9.07
C HIS A 177 -16.91 22.59 -10.27
N VAL A 178 -17.91 23.46 -10.10
CA VAL A 178 -18.40 24.38 -11.15
C VAL A 178 -17.29 25.34 -11.63
N LEU A 179 -16.49 25.89 -10.70
CA LEU A 179 -15.39 26.79 -11.04
C LEU A 179 -14.29 26.08 -11.86
N ARG A 180 -13.91 24.86 -11.48
CA ARG A 180 -12.94 24.04 -12.23
C ARG A 180 -13.42 23.73 -13.64
N VAL A 181 -14.70 23.41 -13.81
CA VAL A 181 -15.27 23.20 -15.14
C VAL A 181 -15.21 24.50 -15.95
N LEU A 182 -15.64 25.63 -15.39
CA LEU A 182 -15.60 26.92 -16.08
C LEU A 182 -14.20 27.31 -16.58
N GLU A 183 -13.16 27.10 -15.78
CA GLU A 183 -11.78 27.35 -16.21
C GLU A 183 -11.37 26.47 -17.37
N ARG A 184 -11.72 25.18 -17.30
CA ARG A 184 -11.37 24.19 -18.32
C ARG A 184 -12.11 24.39 -19.65
N VAL A 185 -13.30 25.00 -19.62
CA VAL A 185 -14.07 25.36 -20.83
C VAL A 185 -13.87 26.83 -21.27
N GLY A 186 -12.88 27.53 -20.73
CA GLY A 186 -12.52 28.89 -21.14
C GLY A 186 -13.54 29.96 -20.75
N ARG A 187 -14.16 29.83 -19.56
CA ARG A 187 -15.20 30.72 -18.99
C ARG A 187 -16.49 30.82 -19.80
N SER A 188 -16.73 29.90 -20.73
CA SER A 188 -18.00 29.81 -21.45
C SER A 188 -19.09 29.15 -20.59
N LYS A 189 -20.02 29.97 -20.09
CA LYS A 189 -21.14 29.52 -19.22
C LYS A 189 -22.07 28.52 -19.92
N ALA A 190 -22.26 28.67 -21.24
CA ALA A 190 -23.11 27.76 -22.02
C ALA A 190 -22.49 26.36 -22.11
N ARG A 191 -21.20 26.28 -22.45
CA ARG A 191 -20.50 24.99 -22.53
C ARG A 191 -20.29 24.35 -21.16
N ALA A 192 -20.07 25.15 -20.11
CA ALA A 192 -19.97 24.62 -18.75
C ALA A 192 -21.28 23.98 -18.28
N ALA A 193 -22.44 24.55 -18.62
CA ALA A 193 -23.75 23.96 -18.31
C ALA A 193 -23.98 22.62 -19.03
N GLU A 194 -23.57 22.53 -20.31
CA GLU A 194 -23.63 21.29 -21.09
C GLU A 194 -22.73 20.20 -20.52
N VAL A 195 -21.49 20.54 -20.16
CA VAL A 195 -20.53 19.58 -19.57
C VAL A 195 -20.98 19.10 -18.19
N LEU A 196 -21.61 19.97 -17.40
CA LEU A 196 -22.16 19.63 -16.08
C LEU A 196 -23.52 18.92 -16.16
N GLY A 197 -24.15 18.87 -17.34
CA GLY A 197 -25.49 18.28 -17.52
C GLY A 197 -26.62 19.02 -16.79
N ILE A 198 -26.44 20.32 -16.51
CA ILE A 198 -27.40 21.13 -15.75
C ILE A 198 -27.97 22.26 -16.59
N SER A 199 -29.16 22.75 -16.22
CA SER A 199 -29.75 23.91 -16.87
C SER A 199 -28.93 25.18 -16.59
N ARG A 200 -28.95 26.13 -17.54
CA ARG A 200 -28.27 27.44 -17.38
C ARG A 200 -28.74 28.17 -16.11
N SER A 201 -30.03 28.10 -15.79
CA SER A 201 -30.59 28.68 -14.56
C SER A 201 -30.02 28.07 -13.28
N THR A 202 -29.78 26.75 -13.27
CA THR A 202 -29.16 26.05 -12.13
C THR A 202 -27.69 26.45 -11.98
N LEU A 203 -26.96 26.57 -13.09
CA LEU A 203 -25.58 27.08 -13.09
C LEU A 203 -25.52 28.51 -12.52
N TYR A 204 -26.42 29.40 -12.95
CA TYR A 204 -26.49 30.76 -12.41
C TYR A 204 -26.84 30.79 -10.92
N ARG A 205 -27.74 29.93 -10.45
CA ARG A 205 -28.09 29.82 -9.01
C ARG A 205 -26.90 29.37 -8.17
N LEU A 206 -26.14 28.37 -8.63
CA LEU A 206 -24.91 27.90 -7.98
C LEU A 206 -23.81 28.98 -7.96
N LEU A 207 -23.81 29.88 -8.94
CA LEU A 207 -22.89 31.02 -9.01
C LEU A 207 -23.37 32.24 -8.21
N GLN A 208 -24.68 32.42 -8.01
CA GLN A 208 -25.31 33.57 -7.35
C GLN A 208 -25.51 33.42 -5.84
N GLY A 209 -25.38 32.21 -5.27
CA GLY A 209 -25.32 32.00 -3.82
C GLY A 209 -24.11 32.66 -3.11
N THR A 210 -23.45 33.61 -3.78
CA THR A 210 -22.20 34.29 -3.40
C THR A 210 -22.39 35.61 -2.66
N VAL A 211 -23.61 36.02 -2.31
CA VAL A 211 -23.80 37.29 -1.59
C VAL A 211 -24.87 37.13 -0.52
N SER A 212 -24.44 36.67 0.65
CA SER A 212 -24.95 37.00 1.99
C SER A 212 -24.48 35.89 2.94
N THR A 213 -23.44 36.16 3.72
CA THR A 213 -23.42 36.04 5.20
C THR A 213 -21.98 36.29 5.64
N SER A 214 -21.57 37.56 5.54
CA SER A 214 -20.46 38.13 6.29
C SER A 214 -21.06 39.19 7.21
N THR A 215 -21.82 38.77 8.22
CA THR A 215 -22.23 39.65 9.33
C THR A 215 -22.59 38.78 10.54
N PHE A 216 -21.73 38.85 11.56
CA PHE A 216 -21.77 38.27 12.91
C PHE A 216 -21.55 36.76 13.07
#